data_AF-A0AAJ3ZXQ0-F1
#
_entry.id   AF-A0AAJ3ZXQ0-F1
#
_cell.length_a   1.000
_cell.length_b   1.000
_cell.length_c   1.000
_cell.angle_alpha   90.00
_cell.angle_beta   90.00
_cell.angle_gamma   90.00
#
_symmetry.space_group_name_H-M   'P 1'
#
loop_
_entity.id
_entity.type
_entity.pdbx_description
1 polymer ?
#
loop_
_entity_poly.entity_id
_entity_poly.type
_entity_poly.pdbx_seq_one_letter_code
_entity_poly.pdbx_strand_id
1 'polypeptide(L)' 'MEEDYLRDLRALMLSARAREIRDNTQIATNPNDLEVIMFAGEERQVLTFEAALRYAITELRDAQALIEQYSGY' A
#
# COMPACT_ATOMS: atom_id res chain seq x y z
N MET A 1 0.70 10.14 23.60
CA MET A 1 1.93 10.78 23.06
C MET A 1 2.80 9.77 22.33
N GLU A 2 3.35 8.74 22.99
CA GLU A 2 4.14 7.70 22.30
C GLU A 2 3.29 6.88 21.31
N GLU A 3 2.08 6.47 21.71
CA GLU A 3 1.14 5.79 20.82
C GLU A 3 0.73 6.65 19.61
N ASP A 4 0.63 7.96 19.79
CA ASP A 4 0.32 8.90 18.70
C ASP A 4 1.49 8.95 17.70
N TYR A 5 2.73 9.02 18.19
CA TYR A 5 3.92 8.98 17.33
C TYR A 5 4.05 7.65 16.57
N LEU A 6 3.76 6.52 17.22
CA LEU A 6 3.77 5.21 16.56
C LEU A 6 2.69 5.11 15.49
N ARG A 7 1.50 5.68 15.75
CA ARG A 7 0.41 5.75 14.78
C ARG A 7 0.79 6.60 13.56
N ASP A 8 1.41 7.75 13.79
CA ASP A 8 1.86 8.65 12.72
C ASP A 8 2.98 8.01 11.88
N LEU A 9 3.95 7.37 12.54
CA LEU A 9 5.01 6.62 11.85
C LEU A 9 4.41 5.53 10.95
N ARG A 10 3.46 4.75 11.49
CA ARG A 10 2.76 3.71 10.72
C ARG A 10 2.04 4.29 9.51
N ALA A 11 1.36 5.43 9.67
CA ALA A 11 0.68 6.11 8.58
C ALA A 11 1.66 6.58 7.50
N LEU A 12 2.81 7.12 7.89
CA LEU A 12 3.87 7.54 6.96
C LEU A 12 4.46 6.35 6.18
N MET A 13 4.78 5.25 6.87
CA MET A 13 5.32 4.04 6.25
C MET A 13 4.33 3.43 5.25
N LEU A 14 3.07 3.28 5.64
CA LEU A 14 2.02 2.77 4.75
C LEU A 14 1.78 3.69 3.55
N SER A 15 1.81 5.01 3.75
CA SER A 15 1.66 5.98 2.66
C SER A 15 2.82 5.93 1.67
N ALA A 16 4.06 5.74 2.15
CA ALA A 16 5.23 5.55 1.30
C ALA A 16 5.09 4.26 0.47
N ARG A 17 4.76 3.15 1.13
CA ARG A 17 4.55 1.86 0.47
C ARG A 17 3.43 1.91 -0.56
N ALA A 18 2.30 2.54 -0.23
CA ALA A 18 1.20 2.74 -1.15
C ALA A 18 1.67 3.44 -2.44
N ARG A 19 2.47 4.50 -2.34
CA ARG A 19 3.00 5.20 -3.52
C ARG A 19 3.90 4.33 -4.38
N GLU A 20 4.75 3.49 -3.77
CA GLU A 20 5.63 2.57 -4.50
C GLU A 20 4.85 1.55 -5.33
N ILE A 21 3.77 1.01 -4.77
CA ILE A 21 3.02 -0.07 -5.44
C ILE A 21 1.96 0.44 -6.42
N ARG A 22 1.75 1.77 -6.52
CA ARG A 22 0.72 2.33 -7.43
C ARG A 22 0.92 1.95 -8.89
N ASP A 23 2.17 1.74 -9.29
CA ASP A 23 2.51 1.34 -10.66
C ASP A 23 2.23 -0.15 -10.93
N ASN A 24 1.94 -0.95 -9.90
CA ASN A 24 1.62 -2.36 -10.03
C ASN A 24 0.10 -2.54 -10.25
N THR A 25 -0.37 -2.34 -11.47
CA THR A 25 -1.80 -2.51 -11.79
C THR A 25 -2.27 -3.97 -11.78
N GLN A 26 -1.34 -4.93 -11.83
CA GLN A 26 -1.67 -6.36 -11.88
C GLN A 26 -2.30 -6.89 -10.58
N ILE A 27 -2.07 -6.21 -9.45
CA ILE A 27 -2.67 -6.60 -8.16
C ILE A 27 -4.11 -6.09 -8.00
N ALA A 28 -4.61 -5.26 -8.93
CA ALA A 28 -5.97 -4.74 -8.88
C ALA A 28 -6.99 -5.87 -9.02
N THR A 29 -7.82 -6.04 -7.99
CA THR A 29 -8.89 -7.04 -7.96
C THR A 29 -10.20 -6.49 -8.49
N ASN A 30 -10.35 -5.16 -8.51
CA ASN A 30 -11.53 -4.47 -9.00
C ASN A 30 -11.10 -3.40 -10.03
N PRO A 31 -11.79 -3.26 -11.18
CA PRO A 31 -11.54 -2.16 -12.11
C PRO A 31 -11.59 -0.76 -11.47
N ASN A 32 -12.39 -0.57 -10.42
CA ASN A 32 -12.48 0.68 -9.66
C ASN A 32 -11.22 1.00 -8.83
N ASP A 33 -10.30 0.04 -8.70
CA ASP A 33 -9.03 0.25 -8.03
C ASP A 33 -8.03 0.99 -8.91
N LEU A 34 -8.35 1.20 -10.19
CA LEU A 34 -7.49 1.80 -11.18
C LEU A 34 -7.94 3.23 -11.51
N GLU A 35 -6.96 4.10 -11.73
CA GLU A 35 -7.16 5.44 -12.28
C GLU A 35 -6.15 5.69 -13.40
N VAL A 36 -6.47 6.63 -14.28
CA VAL A 36 -5.55 7.09 -15.33
C VAL A 36 -4.95 8.41 -14.88
N ILE A 37 -3.62 8.48 -14.86
CA ILE A 37 -2.89 9.71 -14.58
C ILE A 37 -2.10 10.13 -15.82
N MET A 38 -1.82 11.42 -15.93
CA MET A 38 -0.90 11.95 -16.92
C MET A 38 0.51 11.94 -16.32
N PHE A 39 1.42 11.15 -16.88
CA PHE A 39 2.81 11.08 -16.44
C PHE A 39 3.74 11.21 -17.64
N ALA A 40 4.66 12.18 -17.60
CA ALA A 40 5.57 12.49 -18.71
C ALA A 40 4.88 12.75 -20.07
N GLY A 41 3.63 13.22 -20.06
CA GLY A 41 2.84 13.48 -21.28
C GLY A 41 2.12 12.24 -21.84
N GLU A 42 2.20 11.10 -21.16
CA GLU A 42 1.51 9.87 -21.52
C GLU A 42 0.41 9.54 -20.49
N GLU A 43 -0.70 9.00 -20.97
CA GLU A 43 -1.72 8.41 -20.11
C GLU A 43 -1.21 7.08 -19.56
N ARG A 44 -1.13 6.98 -18.23
CA ARG A 44 -0.71 5.76 -17.55
C ARG A 44 -1.80 5.31 -16.59
N GLN A 45 -2.18 4.05 -16.68
CA GLN A 45 -3.05 3.42 -15.70
C GLN A 45 -2.23 3.04 -14.46
N VAL A 46 -2.72 3.43 -13.29
CA VAL A 46 -2.11 3.17 -11.98
C VAL A 46 -3.21 2.78 -10.99
N LEU A 47 -2.84 2.26 -9.83
CA LEU A 47 -3.78 2.13 -8.72
C LEU A 47 -4.17 3.50 -8.19
N THR A 48 -5.43 3.62 -7.79
CA THR A 48 -5.88 4.71 -6.91
C THR A 48 -5.06 4.69 -5.63
N PHE A 49 -4.80 5.85 -5.05
CA PHE A 49 -4.07 5.91 -3.78
C PHE A 49 -4.79 5.12 -2.67
N GLU A 50 -6.12 5.16 -2.65
CA GLU A 50 -6.92 4.38 -1.70
C GLU A 50 -6.73 2.87 -1.89
N ALA A 51 -6.81 2.37 -3.12
CA ALA A 51 -6.58 0.96 -3.40
C ALA A 51 -5.16 0.55 -3.02
N ALA A 52 -4.16 1.33 -3.41
CA ALA A 52 -2.77 1.08 -3.04
C ALA A 52 -2.57 1.06 -1.52
N LEU A 53 -3.25 1.93 -0.76
CA LEU A 53 -3.18 1.90 0.70
C LEU A 53 -3.82 0.64 1.28
N ARG A 54 -4.97 0.19 0.75
CA ARG A 54 -5.59 -1.08 1.16
C ARG A 54 -4.66 -2.27 0.90
N TYR A 55 -4.00 -2.31 -0.26
CA TYR A 55 -3.03 -3.37 -0.57
C TYR A 55 -1.80 -3.32 0.34
N ALA A 56 -1.24 -2.14 0.62
CA ALA A 56 -0.12 -2.00 1.55
C ALA A 56 -0.47 -2.46 2.98
N ILE A 57 -1.73 -2.25 3.42
CA ILE A 57 -2.21 -2.76 4.71
C ILE A 57 -2.28 -4.29 4.70
N THR A 58 -2.75 -4.89 3.60
CA THR A 58 -2.77 -6.36 3.46
C THR A 58 -1.35 -6.93 3.47
N GLU A 59 -0.42 -6.34 2.70
CA GLU A 59 0.99 -6.73 2.67
C GLU A 59 1.62 -6.68 4.08
N LEU A 60 1.33 -5.63 4.86
CA LEU A 60 1.79 -5.53 6.24
C LEU A 60 1.22 -6.66 7.12
N ARG A 61 -0.08 -6.99 6.98
CA ARG A 61 -0.70 -8.08 7.75
C ARG A 61 -0.08 -9.43 7.41
N ASP A 62 0.16 -9.69 6.13
CA ASP A 62 0.78 -10.94 5.67
C ASP A 62 2.22 -11.04 6.18
N ALA A 63 2.97 -9.94 6.15
CA ALA A 63 4.32 -9.89 6.71
C ALA A 63 4.33 -10.12 8.23
N GLN A 64 3.38 -9.54 8.97
CA GLN A 64 3.22 -9.77 10.40
C GLN A 64 2.93 -11.24 10.71
N ALA A 65 1.98 -11.84 10.00
CA ALA A 65 1.65 -13.26 10.16
C ALA A 65 2.85 -14.17 9.87
N LEU A 66 3.65 -13.82 8.85
CA LEU A 66 4.87 -14.55 8.50
C LEU A 66 5.92 -14.43 9.62
N ILE A 67 6.12 -13.23 10.17
CA ILE A 67 7.05 -13.02 11.28
C ILE A 67 6.63 -13.85 12.49
N GLU A 68 5.35 -13.85 12.87
CA GLU A 68 4.81 -14.64 13.98
C GLU A 68 5.08 -16.15 13.75
N GLN A 69 4.78 -16.65 12.55
CA GLN A 69 5.02 -18.05 12.18
C GLN A 69 6.48 -18.50 12.39
N TYR A 70 7.46 -17.62 12.12
CA TYR A 70 8.89 -17.95 12.22
C TYR A 70 9.55 -17.52 13.54
N SER A 71 8.92 -16.65 14.32
CA SER A 71 9.46 -16.16 15.60
C SER A 71 9.01 -16.98 16.82
N GLY A 72 8.07 -17.91 16.64
CA GLY A 72 7.67 -18.87 17.68
C GLY A 72 6.86 -18.26 18.83
N TYR A 73 6.25 -17.09 18.59
CA TYR A 73 5.23 -16.48 19.45
C TYR A 73 3.83 -16.79 18.92
#